data_AF-A0A810NGQ8-F1
#
_entry.id   AF-A0A810NGQ8-F1
#
_cell.length_a   1.000
_cell.length_b   1.000
_cell.length_c   1.000
_cell.angle_alpha   90.00
_cell.angle_beta   90.00
_cell.angle_gamma   90.00
#
_symmetry.space_group_name_H-M   'P 1'
#
loop_
_entity.id
_entity.type
_entity.pdbx_description
1 polymer ?
#
loop_
_entity_poly.entity_id
_entity_poly.type
_entity_poly.pdbx_seq_one_letter_code
_entity_poly.pdbx_strand_id
1 'polypeptide(L)'
;MRQTSTSRAFAGALSTVQLVLVLAYAYGAVAYLTTDALYFPEQSPPGWSWPAVLATALGLPLAVLCLALAAGAWRSPEVRSAPRVRVALAATSVATLLALLVMATPPGWELFDWYVS
;
A
#
# COMPACT_ATOMS: atom_id res chain seq x y z
N MET A 1 -8.71 -31.75 -7.55
CA MET A 1 -9.47 -30.59 -7.02
C MET A 1 -8.65 -29.60 -6.16
N ARG A 2 -7.31 -29.65 -6.06
CA ARG A 2 -6.52 -28.75 -5.18
C ARG A 2 -6.12 -27.39 -5.80
N GLN A 3 -5.99 -27.28 -7.12
CA GLN A 3 -5.53 -26.05 -7.78
C GLN A 3 -6.49 -24.85 -7.63
N THR A 4 -7.78 -25.09 -7.40
CA THR A 4 -8.81 -24.03 -7.32
C THR A 4 -8.78 -23.21 -6.03
N SER A 5 -8.09 -23.67 -4.99
CA SER A 5 -7.95 -22.92 -3.73
C SER A 5 -6.80 -21.93 -3.74
N THR A 6 -5.71 -22.25 -4.46
CA THR A 6 -4.46 -21.49 -4.42
C THR A 6 -4.60 -20.11 -5.03
N SER A 7 -5.25 -19.97 -6.20
CA SER A 7 -5.45 -18.66 -6.85
C SER A 7 -6.29 -17.71 -6.00
N ARG A 8 -7.32 -18.23 -5.30
CA ARG A 8 -8.18 -17.44 -4.42
C ARG A 8 -7.46 -17.04 -3.13
N ALA A 9 -6.74 -17.98 -2.52
CA ALA A 9 -5.92 -17.71 -1.34
C ALA A 9 -4.84 -16.66 -1.66
N PHE A 10 -4.19 -16.78 -2.82
CA PHE A 10 -3.20 -15.81 -3.30
C PHE A 10 -3.82 -14.42 -3.50
N ALA A 11 -4.95 -14.31 -4.22
CA ALA A 11 -5.64 -13.03 -4.40
C ALA A 11 -6.10 -12.41 -3.06
N GLY A 12 -6.56 -13.25 -2.11
CA GLY A 12 -6.89 -12.82 -0.76
C GLY A 12 -5.68 -12.28 0.00
N ALA A 13 -4.57 -13.03 0.02
CA ALA A 13 -3.32 -12.60 0.64
C ALA A 13 -2.80 -11.29 0.02
N LEU A 14 -2.85 -11.18 -1.31
CA LEU A 14 -2.44 -9.98 -2.03
C LEU A 14 -3.30 -8.77 -1.66
N SER A 15 -4.61 -8.95 -1.54
CA SER A 15 -5.52 -7.89 -1.09
C SER A 15 -5.17 -7.44 0.34
N THR A 16 -4.88 -8.37 1.24
CA THR A 16 -4.45 -8.07 2.61
C THR A 16 -3.14 -7.29 2.63
N VAL A 17 -2.14 -7.69 1.84
CA VAL A 17 -0.85 -6.99 1.74
C VAL A 17 -1.04 -5.58 1.21
N GLN A 18 -1.82 -5.41 0.14
CA GLN A 18 -2.17 -4.09 -0.41
C GLN A 18 -2.85 -3.21 0.65
N LEU A 19 -3.81 -3.76 1.41
CA LEU A 19 -4.49 -3.02 2.47
C LEU A 19 -3.53 -2.58 3.57
N VAL A 20 -2.65 -3.48 4.04
CA VAL A 20 -1.64 -3.16 5.07
C VAL A 20 -0.70 -2.06 4.60
N LEU A 21 -0.24 -2.10 3.34
CA LEU A 21 0.60 -1.05 2.76
C LEU A 21 -0.11 0.30 2.74
N VAL A 22 -1.36 0.34 2.26
CA VAL A 22 -2.16 1.58 2.22
C VAL A 22 -2.38 2.14 3.63
N LEU A 23 -2.71 1.29 4.60
CA LEU A 23 -2.92 1.71 5.99
C LEU A 23 -1.64 2.21 6.64
N ALA A 24 -0.50 1.56 6.39
CA ALA A 24 0.79 1.99 6.91
C ALA A 24 1.21 3.35 6.32
N TYR A 25 1.00 3.56 5.02
CA TYR A 25 1.24 4.85 4.38
C TYR A 25 0.31 5.94 4.94
N ALA A 26 -0.99 5.66 5.08
CA ALA A 26 -1.95 6.61 5.65
C ALA A 26 -1.61 6.96 7.10
N TYR A 27 -1.18 5.99 7.91
CA TYR A 27 -0.68 6.23 9.25
C TYR A 27 0.54 7.16 9.24
N GLY A 28 1.44 6.97 8.29
CA GLY A 28 2.61 7.84 8.09
C GLY A 28 2.25 9.27 7.72
N ALA A 29 1.28 9.44 6.82
CA ALA A 29 0.72 10.74 6.45
C ALA A 29 0.05 11.44 7.64
N VAL A 30 -0.70 10.71 8.45
CA VAL A 30 -1.28 11.26 9.68
C VAL A 30 -0.18 11.70 10.64
N ALA A 31 0.87 10.90 10.82
CA ALA A 31 1.99 11.30 11.67
C ALA A 31 2.63 12.60 11.17
N TYR A 32 2.98 12.67 9.89
CA TYR A 32 3.55 13.87 9.26
C TYR A 32 2.67 15.11 9.48
N LEU A 33 1.35 14.98 9.26
CA LEU A 33 0.39 16.10 9.38
C LEU A 33 0.07 16.49 10.84
N THR A 34 0.26 15.57 11.79
CA THR A 34 0.00 15.82 13.22
C THR A 34 1.25 16.24 13.98
N THR A 35 2.42 16.06 13.38
CA THR A 35 3.67 16.66 13.83
C THR A 35 3.91 17.99 13.13
N ASP A 36 4.66 18.88 13.75
CA ASP A 36 5.13 20.12 13.11
C ASP A 36 6.21 19.87 12.05
N ALA A 37 6.20 18.71 11.37
CA ALA A 37 7.20 18.30 10.37
C ALA A 37 7.26 19.28 9.18
N LEU A 38 6.15 19.93 8.85
CA LEU A 38 6.10 21.01 7.86
C LEU A 38 6.89 22.26 8.29
N TYR A 39 7.07 22.48 9.59
CA TYR A 39 7.76 23.64 10.15
C TYR A 39 9.17 23.31 10.64
N PHE A 40 9.44 22.05 11.01
CA PHE A 40 10.72 21.55 11.51
C PHE A 40 11.12 20.24 10.80
N PRO A 41 11.46 20.29 9.50
CA PRO A 41 11.72 19.09 8.70
C PRO A 41 12.97 18.31 9.15
N GLU A 42 13.89 18.96 9.87
CA GLU A 42 15.07 18.33 10.47
C GLU A 42 14.76 17.43 11.68
N GLN A 43 13.56 17.48 12.24
CA GLN A 43 13.16 16.59 13.32
C GLN A 43 12.84 15.21 12.76
N SER A 44 13.50 14.17 13.27
CA SER A 44 13.25 12.80 12.83
C SER A 44 11.80 12.38 13.11
N PRO A 45 11.25 11.46 12.30
CA PRO A 45 9.93 10.91 12.54
C PRO A 45 9.85 10.33 13.96
N PRO A 46 8.72 10.49 14.65
CA PRO A 46 8.59 9.98 16.00
C PRO A 46 8.75 8.45 16.00
N GLY A 47 9.40 7.89 17.02
CA GLY A 47 9.71 6.44 17.04
C GLY A 47 8.48 5.52 16.93
N TRP A 48 7.28 6.02 17.24
CA TRP A 48 6.03 5.28 17.07
C TRP A 48 5.58 5.15 15.60
N SER A 49 6.08 5.97 14.67
CA SER A 49 5.78 5.90 13.24
C SER A 49 6.69 4.95 12.45
N TRP A 50 7.45 4.07 13.12
CA TRP A 50 8.33 3.11 12.45
C TRP A 50 7.67 2.22 11.37
N PRO A 51 6.38 1.80 11.48
CA PRO A 51 5.75 1.03 10.39
C PRO A 51 5.57 1.88 9.14
N ALA A 52 5.34 3.18 9.31
CA ALA A 52 5.27 4.13 8.21
C ALA A 52 6.65 4.27 7.55
N VAL A 53 7.74 4.41 8.30
CA VAL A 53 9.11 4.47 7.75
C VAL A 53 9.35 3.35 6.72
N LEU A 54 9.05 2.10 7.08
CA LEU A 54 9.19 0.96 6.18
C LEU A 54 8.25 1.03 4.98
N ALA A 55 7.00 1.45 5.20
CA ALA A 55 6.02 1.61 4.15
C ALA A 55 6.32 2.78 3.22
N THR A 56 6.97 3.86 3.65
CA THR A 56 7.37 4.95 2.78
C THR A 56 8.62 4.59 2.00
N ALA A 57 9.63 4.01 2.67
CA ALA A 57 10.90 3.63 2.06
C ALA A 57 10.78 2.51 1.01
N LEU A 58 9.93 1.52 1.28
CA LEU A 58 9.74 0.35 0.40
C LEU A 58 8.40 0.35 -0.33
N GLY A 59 7.49 1.28 0.00
CA GLY A 59 6.09 1.23 -0.45
C GLY A 59 5.93 1.38 -1.94
N LEU A 60 6.71 2.26 -2.58
CA LEU A 60 6.58 2.51 -4.01
C LEU A 60 6.90 1.25 -4.84
N PRO A 61 8.07 0.58 -4.68
CA PRO A 61 8.34 -0.67 -5.40
C PRO A 61 7.40 -1.81 -4.98
N LEU A 62 7.05 -1.93 -3.70
CA LEU A 62 6.13 -2.97 -3.22
C LEU A 62 4.71 -2.80 -3.78
N ALA A 63 4.19 -1.57 -3.83
CA ALA A 63 2.87 -1.26 -4.36
C ALA A 63 2.80 -1.55 -5.86
N VAL A 64 3.82 -1.17 -6.63
CA VAL A 64 3.92 -1.49 -8.07
C VAL A 64 3.94 -3.01 -8.29
N LEU A 65 4.75 -3.74 -7.53
CA LEU A 65 4.79 -5.21 -7.58
C LEU A 65 3.42 -5.82 -7.25
N CYS A 66 2.76 -5.35 -6.19
CA CYS A 66 1.45 -5.85 -5.78
C CYS A 66 0.39 -5.59 -6.85
N LEU A 67 0.41 -4.45 -7.53
CA LEU A 67 -0.50 -4.15 -8.63
C LEU A 67 -0.24 -5.03 -9.86
N ALA A 68 1.03 -5.28 -10.21
CA ALA A 68 1.39 -6.17 -11.30
C ALA A 68 0.89 -7.61 -11.04
N LEU A 69 1.09 -8.12 -9.82
CA LEU A 69 0.57 -9.42 -9.39
C LEU A 69 -0.97 -9.45 -9.37
N ALA A 70 -1.61 -8.36 -8.97
CA ALA A 70 -3.06 -8.25 -8.94
C ALA A 70 -3.64 -8.33 -10.36
N ALA A 71 -3.02 -7.64 -11.32
CA ALA A 71 -3.41 -7.71 -12.74
C ALA A 71 -3.35 -9.14 -13.29
N GLY A 72 -2.34 -9.93 -12.87
CA GLY A 72 -2.28 -11.36 -13.17
C GLY A 72 -3.42 -12.14 -12.52
N ALA A 73 -3.66 -11.91 -11.22
CA ALA A 73 -4.74 -12.57 -10.46
C ALA A 73 -6.13 -12.26 -11.04
N TRP A 74 -6.35 -11.08 -11.61
CA TRP A 74 -7.61 -10.70 -12.26
C TRP A 74 -7.99 -11.58 -13.46
N ARG A 75 -7.00 -12.17 -14.14
CA ARG A 75 -7.23 -13.04 -15.31
C ARG A 75 -7.65 -14.47 -14.90
N SER A 76 -7.44 -14.86 -13.65
CA SER A 76 -7.79 -16.19 -13.14
C SER A 76 -9.30 -16.43 -13.18
N PRO A 77 -9.76 -17.57 -13.73
CA PRO A 77 -11.18 -17.98 -13.67
C PRO A 77 -11.68 -18.13 -12.23
N GLU A 78 -10.81 -18.52 -11.30
CA GLU A 78 -11.17 -18.74 -9.89
C GLU A 78 -11.44 -17.44 -9.14
N VAL A 79 -10.72 -16.37 -9.46
CA VAL A 79 -10.99 -15.03 -8.91
C VAL A 79 -12.28 -14.48 -9.52
N ARG A 80 -12.52 -14.72 -10.82
CA ARG A 80 -13.75 -14.29 -11.51
C ARG A 80 -15.02 -14.93 -10.95
N SER A 81 -14.96 -16.18 -10.51
CA SER A 81 -16.10 -16.89 -9.90
C SER A 81 -16.31 -16.60 -8.41
N ALA A 82 -15.41 -15.84 -7.77
CA ALA A 82 -15.46 -15.51 -6.34
C ALA A 82 -15.72 -13.99 -6.13
N PRO A 83 -16.99 -13.53 -6.09
CA PRO A 83 -17.31 -12.11 -6.09
C PRO A 83 -16.72 -11.34 -4.89
N ARG A 84 -16.70 -11.94 -3.70
CA ARG A 84 -16.11 -11.30 -2.50
C ARG A 84 -14.60 -11.05 -2.65
N VAL A 85 -13.85 -12.04 -3.13
CA VAL A 85 -12.40 -11.92 -3.35
C VAL A 85 -12.12 -10.88 -4.43
N ARG A 86 -12.92 -10.87 -5.48
CA ARG A 86 -12.80 -9.93 -6.59
C ARG A 86 -13.06 -8.49 -6.17
N VAL A 87 -14.09 -8.25 -5.34
CA VAL A 87 -14.39 -6.91 -4.78
C VAL A 87 -13.27 -6.45 -3.85
N ALA A 88 -12.76 -7.33 -2.97
CA ALA A 88 -11.64 -7.01 -2.10
C ALA A 88 -10.40 -6.62 -2.91
N LEU A 89 -10.00 -7.45 -3.89
CA LEU A 89 -8.86 -7.19 -4.77
C LEU A 89 -9.04 -5.89 -5.57
N ALA A 90 -10.26 -5.59 -6.03
CA ALA A 90 -10.57 -4.33 -6.72
C ALA A 90 -10.35 -3.14 -5.80
N ALA A 91 -10.97 -3.16 -4.62
CA ALA A 91 -10.92 -2.06 -3.67
C ALA A 91 -9.48 -1.78 -3.21
N THR A 92 -8.74 -2.83 -2.86
CA THR A 92 -7.35 -2.69 -2.40
C THR A 92 -6.42 -2.27 -3.52
N SER A 93 -6.65 -2.73 -4.76
CA SER A 93 -5.86 -2.29 -5.92
C SER A 93 -6.12 -0.82 -6.26
N VAL A 94 -7.37 -0.36 -6.21
CA VAL A 94 -7.72 1.05 -6.42
C VAL A 94 -7.10 1.92 -5.32
N ALA A 95 -7.22 1.52 -4.06
CA ALA A 95 -6.61 2.24 -2.94
C ALA A 95 -5.08 2.31 -3.06
N THR A 96 -4.44 1.21 -3.48
CA THR A 96 -2.99 1.16 -3.72
C THR A 96 -2.58 2.10 -4.86
N LEU A 97 -3.36 2.15 -5.95
CA LEU A 97 -3.10 3.05 -7.07
C LEU A 97 -3.26 4.52 -6.67
N LEU A 98 -4.27 4.86 -5.88
CA LEU A 98 -4.43 6.20 -5.32
C LEU A 98 -3.25 6.58 -4.41
N ALA A 99 -2.82 5.67 -3.54
CA ALA A 99 -1.65 5.89 -2.69
C ALA A 99 -0.39 6.16 -3.52
N LEU A 100 -0.15 5.40 -4.60
CA LEU A 100 0.96 5.64 -5.53
C LEU A 100 0.88 7.01 -6.20
N LEU A 101 -0.31 7.43 -6.63
CA LEU A 101 -0.50 8.76 -7.22
C LEU A 101 -0.15 9.86 -6.22
N VAL A 102 -0.58 9.72 -4.96
CA VAL A 102 -0.23 10.66 -3.88
C VAL A 102 1.27 10.67 -3.61
N MET A 103 1.91 9.49 -3.50
CA MET A 103 3.36 9.38 -3.32
C MET A 103 4.15 10.04 -4.45
N ALA A 104 3.60 10.07 -5.67
CA ALA A 104 4.23 10.73 -6.82
C ALA A 104 4.03 12.25 -6.86
N THR A 105 3.21 12.83 -5.97
CA THR A 105 3.02 14.29 -5.87
C THR A 105 4.12 14.96 -5.02
N PRO A 106 4.37 16.27 -5.16
CA PRO A 106 5.37 16.97 -4.35
C PRO A 106 5.19 16.78 -2.82
N PRO A 107 3.97 16.87 -2.24
CA PRO A 107 3.78 16.55 -0.82
C PRO A 107 4.13 15.10 -0.45
N GLY A 108 3.96 14.17 -1.40
CA GLY A 108 4.36 12.77 -1.22
C GLY A 108 5.88 12.60 -1.15
N TRP A 109 6.62 13.38 -1.92
CA TRP A 109 8.09 13.43 -1.87
C TRP A 109 8.61 14.08 -0.59
N GLU A 110 8.01 15.19 -0.15
CA GLU A 110 8.36 15.82 1.14
C GLU A 110 8.17 14.85 2.31
N LEU A 111 7.07 14.09 2.29
CA LEU A 111 6.81 13.05 3.28
C LEU A 111 7.84 11.92 3.19
N PHE A 112 8.21 11.47 1.99
CA PHE A 112 9.27 10.47 1.82
C PHE A 112 10.61 10.97 2.36
N ASP A 113 11.01 12.18 1.99
CA ASP A 113 12.27 12.79 2.39
C ASP A 113 12.35 12.90 3.92
N TRP A 114 11.27 13.33 4.58
CA TRP A 114 11.21 13.38 6.05
C TRP A 114 11.38 12.01 6.72
N TYR A 115 10.87 10.94 6.10
CA TYR A 115 11.02 9.58 6.63
C TYR A 115 12.40 8.96 6.38
N VAL A 116 13.19 9.52 5.47
CA VAL A 116 14.46 8.96 5.00
C VAL A 116 15.68 9.86 5.30
N SER A 117 15.46 11.10 5.73
CA SER A 117 16.48 12.04 6.24
C SER A 117 17.00 11.65 7.61
#